data_AF-A0A3C0N8G0-F1
#
_entry.id   AF-A0A3C0N8G0-F1
#
_cell.length_a   1.000
_cell.length_b   1.000
_cell.length_c   1.000
_cell.angle_alpha   90.00
_cell.angle_beta   90.00
_cell.angle_gamma   90.00
#
_symmetry.space_group_name_H-M   'P 1'
#
loop_
_entity.id
_entity.type
_entity.pdbx_description
1 polymer ?
#
loop_
_entity_poly.entity_id
_entity_poly.type
_entity_poly.pdbx_seq_one_letter_code
_entity_poly.pdbx_strand_id
1 'polypeptide(L)'
;ISEAVEVAASDEGSKYALGSVLNHVLLHQTVIGQEALAQMEMAGDYPDIVVGCTGGGSNFAGITFPFLGAKLRGEREVEIIAVEPAACPSLTRGKYAYDFG
;
A
#
# COMPACT_ATOMS: atom_id res chain seq x y z
N ILE A 1 -13.45 -0.31 -13.94
CA ILE A 1 -13.39 -1.69 -13.36
C ILE A 1 -14.47 -2.56 -13.98
N SER A 2 -15.76 -2.20 -13.88
CA SER A 2 -16.88 -3.01 -14.38
C SER A 2 -16.75 -3.46 -15.83
N GLU A 3 -16.36 -2.57 -16.74
CA GLU A 3 -16.17 -2.91 -18.16
C GLU A 3 -15.07 -3.97 -18.37
N ALA A 4 -13.93 -3.84 -17.68
CA ALA A 4 -12.84 -4.80 -17.78
C ALA A 4 -13.20 -6.17 -17.17
N VAL A 5 -13.98 -6.16 -16.09
CA VAL A 5 -14.52 -7.37 -15.47
C VAL A 5 -15.53 -8.05 -16.40
N GLU A 6 -16.42 -7.29 -17.05
CA GLU A 6 -17.41 -7.81 -17.98
C GLU A 6 -16.77 -8.46 -19.21
N VAL A 7 -15.75 -7.82 -19.79
CA VAL A 7 -14.97 -8.39 -20.89
C VAL A 7 -14.28 -9.68 -20.47
N ALA A 8 -13.58 -9.68 -19.33
CA ALA A 8 -12.87 -10.87 -18.85
C ALA A 8 -13.81 -12.01 -18.43
N ALA A 9 -15.03 -11.70 -17.97
CA ALA A 9 -16.03 -12.70 -17.61
C ALA A 9 -16.69 -13.34 -18.85
N SER A 10 -16.69 -12.66 -19.99
CA SER A 10 -17.29 -13.12 -21.24
C SER A 10 -16.35 -13.99 -22.10
N ASP A 11 -15.07 -14.09 -21.74
CA ASP A 11 -14.05 -14.88 -22.43
C ASP A 11 -13.38 -15.87 -21.47
N GLU A 12 -13.57 -17.17 -21.71
CA GLU A 12 -13.00 -18.23 -20.87
C GLU A 12 -11.46 -18.21 -20.80
N GLY A 13 -10.81 -17.70 -21.86
CA GLY A 13 -9.36 -17.54 -21.96
C GLY A 13 -8.80 -16.38 -21.15
N SER A 14 -9.66 -15.50 -20.64
CA SER A 14 -9.27 -14.30 -19.93
C SER A 14 -9.44 -14.42 -18.41
N LYS A 15 -8.60 -13.66 -17.68
CA LYS A 15 -8.69 -13.50 -16.22
C LYS A 15 -8.45 -12.03 -15.88
N TYR A 16 -9.25 -11.49 -14.97
CA TYR A 16 -9.09 -10.12 -14.50
C TYR A 16 -8.18 -10.07 -13.28
N ALA A 17 -7.12 -9.28 -13.35
CA ALA A 17 -6.20 -9.04 -12.24
C ALA A 17 -6.47 -7.66 -11.64
N LEU A 18 -6.96 -7.62 -10.39
CA LEU A 18 -7.24 -6.36 -9.69
C LEU A 18 -5.94 -5.80 -9.11
N GLY A 19 -5.62 -4.54 -9.45
CA GLY A 19 -4.26 -3.99 -9.28
C GLY A 19 -4.04 -3.11 -8.05
N SER A 20 -5.02 -2.91 -7.16
CA SER A 20 -4.87 -2.04 -5.99
C SER A 20 -5.84 -2.41 -4.87
N VAL A 21 -5.76 -1.72 -3.73
CA VAL A 21 -6.64 -1.75 -2.52
C VAL A 21 -6.80 -3.08 -1.78
N LEU A 22 -6.78 -4.22 -2.48
CA LEU A 22 -7.00 -5.53 -1.88
C LEU A 22 -5.78 -6.00 -1.08
N ASN A 23 -6.04 -6.69 0.01
CA ASN A 23 -5.01 -7.19 0.93
C ASN A 23 -3.88 -7.96 0.23
N HIS A 24 -4.21 -8.80 -0.76
CA HIS A 24 -3.20 -9.56 -1.50
C HIS A 24 -2.33 -8.68 -2.40
N VAL A 25 -2.88 -7.59 -2.96
CA VAL A 25 -2.09 -6.61 -3.71
C VAL A 25 -1.13 -5.88 -2.78
N LEU A 26 -1.62 -5.42 -1.63
CA LEU A 26 -0.78 -4.78 -0.61
C LEU A 26 0.33 -5.73 -0.14
N LEU A 27 0.00 -7.00 0.11
CA LEU A 27 0.96 -8.04 0.44
C LEU A 27 2.04 -8.20 -0.64
N HIS A 28 1.66 -8.33 -1.91
CA HIS A 28 2.63 -8.46 -3.00
C HIS A 28 3.55 -7.23 -3.10
N GLN A 29 3.03 -6.03 -2.81
CA GLN A 29 3.81 -4.79 -2.83
C GLN A 29 4.80 -4.68 -1.66
N THR A 30 4.68 -5.51 -0.61
CA THR A 30 5.60 -5.46 0.55
C THR A 30 7.04 -5.81 0.22
N VAL A 31 7.30 -6.40 -0.95
CA VAL A 31 8.66 -6.56 -1.48
C VAL A 31 9.43 -5.24 -1.46
N ILE A 32 8.76 -4.11 -1.71
CA ILE A 32 9.35 -2.78 -1.68
C ILE A 32 9.93 -2.47 -0.29
N GLY A 33 9.14 -2.62 0.77
CA GLY A 33 9.60 -2.35 2.13
C GLY A 33 10.57 -3.40 2.67
N GLN A 34 10.47 -4.66 2.22
CA GLN A 34 11.42 -5.72 2.59
C GLN A 34 12.81 -5.44 2.02
N GLU A 35 12.89 -5.06 0.74
CA GLU A 35 14.14 -4.65 0.09
C GLU A 35 14.69 -3.38 0.74
N ALA A 36 13.84 -2.39 1.05
CA ALA A 36 14.25 -1.17 1.72
C ALA A 36 14.83 -1.42 3.12
N LEU A 37 14.24 -2.33 3.91
CA LEU A 37 14.80 -2.71 5.22
C LEU A 37 16.20 -3.33 5.08
N ALA A 38 16.40 -4.23 4.12
CA ALA A 38 17.71 -4.83 3.86
C ALA A 38 18.74 -3.76 3.43
N GLN A 39 18.31 -2.78 2.62
CA GLN A 39 19.16 -1.65 2.21
C GLN A 39 19.53 -0.74 3.39
N MET A 40 18.60 -0.48 4.31
CA MET A 40 18.88 0.28 5.54
C MET A 40 19.85 -0.47 6.46
N GLU A 41 19.71 -1.79 6.58
CA GLU A 41 20.66 -2.64 7.33
C GLU A 41 22.06 -2.59 6.70
N MET A 42 22.16 -2.69 5.37
CA MET A 42 23.44 -2.54 4.66
C MET A 42 24.09 -1.16 4.88
N ALA A 43 23.27 -0.13 5.06
CA ALA A 43 23.73 1.22 5.39
C ALA A 43 24.07 1.41 6.88
N GLY A 44 23.74 0.44 7.73
CA GLY A 44 23.89 0.56 9.19
C GLY A 44 22.97 1.61 9.81
N ASP A 45 21.83 1.88 9.18
CA ASP A 45 20.94 2.99 9.52
C ASP A 45 19.47 2.54 9.61
N TYR A 46 18.59 3.38 10.14
CA TYR A 46 17.16 3.14 10.22
C TYR A 46 16.37 4.46 10.13
N PRO A 47 15.28 4.53 9.35
CA PRO A 47 14.58 5.79 9.15
C PRO A 47 13.77 6.18 10.39
N ASP A 48 13.85 7.46 10.77
CA ASP A 48 12.91 8.04 11.75
C ASP A 48 11.50 8.18 11.17
N ILE A 49 11.40 8.46 9.87
CA ILE A 49 10.14 8.73 9.17
C ILE A 49 10.12 8.00 7.83
N VAL A 50 9.01 7.32 7.52
CA VAL A 50 8.71 6.79 6.18
C VAL A 50 7.50 7.51 5.61
N VAL A 51 7.67 8.09 4.42
CA VAL A 51 6.65 8.90 3.74
C VAL A 51 6.31 8.25 2.40
N GLY A 52 5.02 8.28 2.02
CA GLY A 52 4.62 7.84 0.69
C GLY A 52 3.27 8.40 0.24
N CYS A 53 3.04 8.38 -1.07
CA CYS A 53 1.80 8.88 -1.65
C CYS A 53 0.68 7.83 -1.64
N THR A 54 -0.54 8.28 -1.39
CA THR A 54 -1.70 7.41 -1.19
C THR A 54 -2.80 7.77 -2.16
N GLY A 55 -2.82 7.04 -3.29
CA GLY A 55 -4.01 6.91 -4.12
C GLY A 55 -4.88 5.78 -3.56
N GLY A 56 -4.87 4.60 -4.20
CA GLY A 56 -5.44 3.37 -3.62
C GLY A 56 -4.58 2.72 -2.52
N GLY A 57 -3.45 3.32 -2.15
CA GLY A 57 -2.63 2.92 -1.00
C GLY A 57 -1.71 1.70 -1.17
N SER A 58 -1.73 1.01 -2.32
CA SER A 58 -0.91 -0.19 -2.52
C SER A 58 0.60 0.06 -2.43
N ASN A 59 1.11 1.11 -3.09
CA ASN A 59 2.53 1.49 -3.00
C ASN A 59 2.91 1.93 -1.57
N PHE A 60 2.05 2.72 -0.93
CA PHE A 60 2.26 3.23 0.42
C PHE A 60 2.34 2.09 1.43
N ALA A 61 1.41 1.14 1.38
CA ALA A 61 1.46 -0.08 2.16
C ALA A 61 2.71 -0.91 1.83
N GLY A 62 3.06 -1.03 0.55
CA GLY A 62 4.23 -1.78 0.09
C GLY A 62 5.53 -1.31 0.74
N ILE A 63 5.77 0.01 0.76
CA ILE A 63 6.95 0.56 1.45
C ILE A 63 6.78 0.55 2.97
N THR A 64 5.62 0.93 3.52
CA THR A 64 5.48 1.18 4.97
C THR A 64 5.21 -0.05 5.83
N PHE A 65 4.51 -1.08 5.33
CA PHE A 65 4.06 -2.20 6.16
C PHE A 65 5.20 -2.98 6.84
N PRO A 66 6.36 -3.21 6.18
CA PRO A 66 7.49 -3.85 6.86
C PRO A 66 8.03 -3.02 8.04
N PHE A 67 8.17 -1.70 7.88
CA PHE A 67 8.61 -0.78 8.95
C PHE A 67 7.54 -0.63 10.04
N LEU A 68 6.27 -0.46 9.66
CA LEU A 68 5.14 -0.40 10.58
C LEU A 68 5.01 -1.71 11.38
N GLY A 69 5.26 -2.85 10.74
CA GLY A 69 5.29 -4.15 11.39
C GLY A 69 6.35 -4.24 12.49
N ALA A 70 7.57 -3.75 12.24
CA ALA A 70 8.62 -3.68 13.24
C ALA A 70 8.20 -2.80 14.44
N LYS A 71 7.55 -1.67 14.18
CA LYS A 71 6.98 -0.81 15.24
C LYS A 71 5.89 -1.49 16.05
N LEU A 72 4.92 -2.13 15.38
CA LEU A 72 3.82 -2.82 16.06
C LEU A 72 4.29 -4.01 16.92
N ARG A 73 5.46 -4.59 16.60
CA ARG A 73 6.12 -5.63 17.41
C ARG A 73 7.03 -5.06 18.50
N GLY A 74 7.21 -3.74 18.57
CA GLY A 74 8.08 -3.08 19.55
C GLY A 74 9.58 -3.20 19.26
N GLU A 75 9.95 -3.49 18.00
CA GLU A 75 11.35 -3.70 17.60
C GLU A 75 12.08 -2.39 17.29
N ARG A 76 11.37 -1.44 16.65
CA ARG A 76 11.90 -0.16 16.18
C ARG A 76 10.81 0.90 16.19
N GLU A 77 11.15 2.12 16.58
CA GLU A 77 10.25 3.27 16.40
C GLU A 77 10.38 3.84 14.99
N VAL A 78 9.27 4.28 14.42
CA VAL A 78 9.21 4.97 13.12
C VAL A 78 7.92 5.77 13.01
N GLU A 79 7.95 6.95 12.41
CA GLU A 79 6.77 7.72 12.04
C GLU A 79 6.37 7.40 10.60
N ILE A 80 5.07 7.22 10.37
CA ILE A 80 4.53 6.85 9.06
C ILE A 80 3.61 7.96 8.58
N ILE A 81 3.96 8.58 7.44
CA ILE A 81 3.22 9.73 6.89
C ILE A 81 2.64 9.38 5.51
N ALA A 82 1.32 9.28 5.45
CA ALA A 82 0.57 9.16 4.20
C ALA A 82 0.31 10.55 3.60
N VAL A 83 0.56 10.70 2.30
CA VAL A 83 0.34 11.95 1.57
C VAL A 83 -0.73 11.75 0.49
N GLU A 84 -1.75 12.60 0.46
CA GLU A 84 -2.83 12.55 -0.53
C GLU A 84 -2.97 13.87 -1.31
N PRO A 85 -3.62 13.87 -2.48
CA PRO A 85 -3.89 15.10 -3.22
C PRO A 85 -5.02 15.91 -2.55
N ALA A 86 -4.79 17.22 -2.37
CA ALA A 86 -5.83 18.13 -1.84
C ALA A 86 -7.11 18.17 -2.68
N ALA A 87 -7.01 17.86 -3.99
CA ALA A 87 -8.13 17.82 -4.93
C ALA A 87 -9.05 16.59 -4.75
N CYS A 88 -8.57 15.50 -4.14
CA CYS A 88 -9.34 14.29 -3.85
C CYS A 88 -9.00 13.77 -2.44
N PRO A 89 -9.51 14.43 -1.38
CA PRO A 89 -9.06 14.30 0.00
C PRO A 89 -9.72 13.11 0.74
N SER A 90 -9.51 11.87 0.28
CA SER A 90 -10.14 10.68 0.85
C SER A 90 -9.62 10.30 2.25
N LEU A 91 -8.39 10.65 2.61
CA LEU A 91 -7.79 10.39 3.92
C LEU A 91 -8.10 11.49 4.94
N THR A 92 -7.98 12.76 4.56
CA THR A 92 -8.13 13.89 5.49
C THR A 92 -9.57 14.35 5.65
N ARG A 93 -10.44 14.09 4.66
CA ARG A 93 -11.85 14.50 4.66
C ARG A 93 -12.83 13.37 4.34
N GLY A 94 -12.35 12.15 4.10
CA GLY A 94 -13.21 11.00 3.83
C GLY A 94 -13.95 10.49 5.06
N LYS A 95 -15.03 9.75 4.81
CA LYS A 95 -15.79 9.07 5.86
C LYS A 95 -15.32 7.62 5.95
N TYR A 96 -14.94 7.18 7.14
CA TYR A 96 -14.64 5.77 7.37
C TYR A 96 -15.94 4.98 7.52
N ALA A 97 -16.35 4.32 6.45
CA ALA A 97 -17.56 3.50 6.37
C ALA A 97 -17.38 2.41 5.31
N TYR A 98 -18.26 1.42 5.30
CA TYR A 98 -18.38 0.51 4.16
C TYR A 98 -18.79 1.27 2.91
N ASP A 99 -18.11 0.98 1.81
CA ASP A 99 -18.39 1.53 0.48
C ASP A 99 -17.99 0.48 -0.58
N PHE A 100 -18.36 0.74 -1.83
CA PHE A 100 -18.06 -0.14 -2.96
C PHE A 100 -16.63 0.10 -3.49
N GLY A 101 -15.92 -1.00 -3.78
CA GLY A 101 -14.58 -1.00 -4.39
C GLY A 101 -14.55 -1.63 -5.77
#